data_AF-A0A9E5W2M3-F1
#
_entry.id   AF-A0A9E5W2M3-F1
#
_cell.length_a   1.000
_cell.length_b   1.000
_cell.length_c   1.000
_cell.angle_alpha   90.00
_cell.angle_beta   90.00
_cell.angle_gamma   90.00
#
_symmetry.space_group_name_H-M   'P 1'
#
loop_
_entity.id
_entity.type
_entity.pdbx_description
1 polymer ?
#
loop_
_entity_poly.entity_id
_entity_poly.type
_entity_poly.pdbx_seq_one_letter_code
_entity_poly.pdbx_strand_id
1 'polypeptide(L)'
;MRKAYIQDERIVLQRRKVGSDAFGILFYGLLASVLVQQFILLAPFSQYAAELILLLAASIYVAIGNIVVGNNLFYDSKNGQKTVVINSVVTGIVVAVIVTAFNSINYGLEKMGDAAFIAVIAAITFACGALVSFVAFEFLYLINKKRQKQIDDKYNNSDD
;
A
#
# COMPACT_ATOMS: atom_id res chain seq x y z
N MET A 1 35.15 -30.76 -9.99
CA MET A 1 33.69 -30.60 -9.99
C MET A 1 33.30 -29.67 -8.85
N ARG A 2 32.65 -28.51 -9.11
CA ARG A 2 32.12 -27.66 -8.02
C ARG A 2 31.00 -28.43 -7.31
N LYS A 3 31.11 -28.66 -6.01
CA LYS A 3 29.98 -29.17 -5.20
C LYS A 3 28.86 -28.13 -5.27
N ALA A 4 27.74 -28.47 -5.90
CA ALA A 4 26.53 -27.68 -5.78
C ALA A 4 26.07 -27.78 -4.33
N TYR A 5 26.07 -26.66 -3.61
CA TYR A 5 25.55 -26.57 -2.26
C TYR A 5 24.02 -26.70 -2.35
N ILE A 6 23.48 -27.86 -1.97
CA ILE A 6 22.04 -28.09 -1.92
C ILE A 6 21.49 -27.25 -0.77
N GLN A 7 20.79 -26.16 -1.09
CA GLN A 7 20.07 -25.36 -0.11
C GLN A 7 18.71 -26.01 0.19
N ASP A 8 18.44 -26.27 1.46
CA ASP A 8 17.13 -26.74 1.91
C ASP A 8 16.08 -25.64 1.71
N GLU A 9 15.04 -25.95 0.94
CA GLU A 9 13.91 -25.07 0.67
C GLU A 9 13.22 -24.58 1.96
N ARG A 10 13.19 -25.42 3.01
CA ARG A 10 12.58 -25.08 4.30
C ARG A 10 13.35 -23.95 4.99
N ILE A 11 14.68 -24.02 4.95
CA ILE A 11 15.55 -22.99 5.51
C ILE A 11 15.38 -21.68 4.73
N VAL A 12 15.30 -21.74 3.39
CA VAL A 12 15.06 -20.57 2.55
C VAL A 12 13.71 -19.93 2.83
N LEU A 13 12.64 -20.72 2.97
CA LEU A 13 11.29 -20.25 3.29
C LEU A 13 11.24 -19.59 4.66
N GLN A 14 11.83 -20.22 5.70
CA GLN A 14 11.91 -19.63 7.03
C GLN A 14 12.67 -18.31 7.02
N ARG A 15 13.79 -18.23 6.31
CA ARG A 15 14.57 -16.98 6.20
C ARG A 15 13.79 -15.87 5.49
N ARG A 16 13.06 -16.18 4.42
CA ARG A 16 12.18 -15.23 3.72
C ARG A 16 11.05 -14.74 4.64
N LYS A 17 10.45 -15.64 5.41
CA LYS A 17 9.40 -15.30 6.37
C LYS A 17 9.91 -14.34 7.43
N VAL A 18 11.05 -14.64 8.08
CA VAL A 18 11.65 -13.74 9.07
C VAL A 18 11.95 -12.36 8.48
N GLY A 19 12.47 -12.30 7.26
CA GLY A 19 12.71 -11.03 6.56
C GLY A 19 11.42 -10.26 6.28
N SER A 20 10.37 -10.94 5.83
CA SER A 20 9.04 -10.35 5.58
C SER A 20 8.39 -9.83 6.87
N ASP A 21 8.49 -10.59 7.96
CA ASP A 21 7.94 -10.22 9.26
C ASP A 21 8.68 -8.99 9.83
N ALA A 22 10.02 -8.98 9.75
CA ALA A 22 10.83 -7.84 10.15
C ALA A 22 10.52 -6.58 9.32
N PHE A 23 10.37 -6.74 7.99
CA PHE A 23 9.94 -5.66 7.12
C PHE A 23 8.56 -5.14 7.52
N GLY A 24 7.59 -6.02 7.78
CA GLY A 24 6.25 -5.65 8.22
C GLY A 24 6.26 -4.84 9.51
N ILE A 25 7.02 -5.29 10.52
CA ILE A 25 7.17 -4.57 11.79
C ILE A 25 7.73 -3.16 11.56
N LEU A 26 8.80 -3.03 10.78
CA LEU A 26 9.39 -1.73 10.46
C LEU A 26 8.43 -0.84 9.66
N PHE A 27 7.75 -1.40 8.67
CA PHE A 27 6.81 -0.68 7.81
C PHE A 27 5.61 -0.13 8.59
N TYR A 28 4.96 -0.97 9.41
CA TYR A 28 3.86 -0.54 10.26
C TYR A 28 4.32 0.37 11.40
N GLY A 29 5.54 0.19 11.90
CA GLY A 29 6.16 1.10 12.86
C GLY A 29 6.36 2.50 12.30
N LEU A 30 6.88 2.62 11.07
CA LEU A 30 7.00 3.91 10.36
C LEU A 30 5.64 4.55 10.11
N LEU A 31 4.65 3.75 9.69
CA LEU A 31 3.28 4.24 9.48
C LEU A 31 2.70 4.82 10.78
N ALA A 32 2.81 4.08 11.88
CA ALA A 32 2.36 4.54 13.20
C ALA A 32 3.11 5.80 13.63
N SER A 33 4.44 5.87 13.43
CA SER A 33 5.24 7.04 13.75
C SER A 33 4.74 8.30 13.03
N VAL A 34 4.51 8.21 11.71
CA VAL A 34 3.98 9.33 10.91
C VAL A 34 2.60 9.76 11.41
N LEU A 35 1.71 8.81 11.72
CA LEU A 35 0.38 9.13 12.24
C LEU A 35 0.44 9.83 13.61
N VAL A 36 1.28 9.34 14.53
CA VAL A 36 1.47 9.96 15.85
C VAL A 36 2.08 11.37 15.71
N GLN A 37 3.14 11.53 14.91
CA GLN A 37 3.78 12.83 14.71
C GLN A 37 2.83 13.85 14.09
N GLN A 38 2.09 13.46 13.05
CA GLN A 38 1.16 14.36 12.37
C GLN A 38 -0.06 14.70 13.23
N PHE A 39 -0.72 13.70 13.82
CA PHE A 39 -2.02 13.89 14.42
C PHE A 39 -2.00 14.06 15.94
N ILE A 40 -1.04 13.48 16.66
CA ILE A 40 -0.98 13.59 18.13
C ILE A 40 -0.01 14.71 18.54
N LEU A 41 1.17 14.76 17.92
CA LEU A 41 2.20 15.75 18.24
C LEU A 41 2.02 17.07 17.48
N LEU A 42 1.11 17.12 16.50
CA LEU A 42 0.90 18.28 15.61
C LEU A 42 2.22 18.79 15.01
N ALA A 43 3.14 17.86 14.71
CA ALA A 43 4.47 18.18 14.25
C ALA A 43 4.44 18.74 12.82
N PRO A 44 5.31 19.70 12.47
CA PRO A 44 5.43 20.18 11.10
C PRO A 44 5.94 19.07 10.17
N PHE A 45 5.57 19.13 8.89
CA PHE A 45 5.94 18.14 7.86
C PHE A 45 7.43 17.79 7.85
N SER A 46 8.30 18.79 8.04
CA SER A 46 9.75 18.59 8.05
C SER A 46 10.24 17.58 9.10
N GLN A 47 9.49 17.39 10.17
CA GLN A 47 9.87 16.50 11.27
C GLN A 47 9.60 15.02 10.98
N TYR A 48 8.57 14.71 10.18
CA TYR A 48 8.20 13.33 9.83
C TYR A 48 8.39 12.99 8.35
N ALA A 49 8.94 13.95 7.57
CA ALA A 49 9.15 13.79 6.13
C ALA A 49 10.05 12.61 5.80
N ALA A 50 11.10 12.36 6.60
CA ALA A 50 12.03 11.26 6.38
C ALA A 50 11.33 9.90 6.52
N GLU A 51 10.55 9.71 7.57
CA GLU A 51 9.75 8.51 7.83
C GLU A 51 8.74 8.28 6.71
N LEU A 52 8.05 9.33 6.27
CA LEU A 52 7.10 9.24 5.17
C LEU A 52 7.79 8.87 3.84
N ILE A 53 8.93 9.49 3.53
CA ILE A 53 9.70 9.18 2.31
C ILE A 53 10.17 7.72 2.34
N LEU A 54 10.69 7.24 3.47
CA LEU A 54 11.12 5.85 3.62
C LEU A 54 9.96 4.87 3.46
N LEU A 55 8.81 5.19 4.04
CA LEU A 55 7.60 4.38 3.89
C LEU A 55 7.19 4.29 2.42
N LEU A 56 7.12 5.42 1.71
CA LEU A 56 6.78 5.45 0.29
C LEU A 56 7.82 4.72 -0.57
N ALA A 57 9.11 4.96 -0.35
CA ALA A 57 10.20 4.32 -1.09
C ALA A 57 10.17 2.79 -0.90
N ALA A 58 9.96 2.32 0.33
CA ALA A 58 9.83 0.90 0.63
C ALA A 58 8.61 0.27 -0.06
N SER A 59 7.44 0.91 -0.02
CA SER A 59 6.24 0.45 -0.73
C SER A 59 6.47 0.34 -2.23
N ILE A 60 7.06 1.38 -2.83
CA ILE A 60 7.35 1.43 -4.28
C ILE A 60 8.32 0.31 -4.66
N TYR A 61 9.40 0.13 -3.89
CA TYR A 61 10.40 -0.90 -4.16
C TYR A 61 9.77 -2.30 -4.14
N VAL A 62 8.96 -2.61 -3.13
CA VAL A 62 8.29 -3.92 -3.03
C VAL A 62 7.30 -4.11 -4.18
N ALA A 63 6.50 -3.09 -4.52
CA ALA A 63 5.53 -3.19 -5.61
C ALA A 63 6.22 -3.43 -6.97
N ILE A 64 7.22 -2.61 -7.30
CA ILE A 64 7.98 -2.74 -8.55
C ILE A 64 8.74 -4.07 -8.58
N GLY A 65 9.39 -4.46 -7.48
CA GLY A 65 10.13 -5.72 -7.39
C GLY A 65 9.25 -6.93 -7.70
N ASN A 66 8.03 -6.96 -7.15
CA ASN A 66 7.05 -8.01 -7.47
C ASN A 66 6.67 -8.01 -8.95
N ILE A 67 6.38 -6.84 -9.53
CA ILE A 67 6.04 -6.71 -10.96
C ILE A 67 7.17 -7.19 -11.86
N VAL A 68 8.41 -6.79 -11.55
CA VAL A 68 9.60 -7.13 -12.36
C VAL A 68 9.87 -8.63 -12.36
N VAL A 69 9.68 -9.29 -11.20
CA VAL A 69 9.82 -10.75 -11.07
C VAL A 69 8.66 -11.50 -11.75
N GLY A 70 7.55 -10.82 -12.03
CA GLY A 70 6.36 -11.44 -12.62
C GLY A 70 5.36 -11.95 -11.58
N ASN A 71 5.50 -11.56 -10.32
CA ASN A 71 4.49 -11.88 -9.31
C ASN A 71 3.21 -11.11 -9.61
N ASN A 72 2.09 -11.81 -9.65
CA ASN A 72 0.80 -11.16 -9.84
C ASN A 72 0.36 -10.48 -8.52
N LEU A 73 0.30 -9.14 -8.54
CA LEU A 73 -0.14 -8.33 -7.40
C LEU A 73 -1.66 -8.30 -7.25
N PHE A 74 -2.39 -8.54 -8.35
CA PHE A 74 -3.84 -8.44 -8.41
C PHE A 74 -4.37 -9.83 -8.76
N TYR A 75 -4.70 -10.61 -7.73
CA TYR A 75 -5.28 -11.97 -7.80
C TYR A 75 -6.10 -12.21 -9.08
N ASP A 76 -5.81 -13.34 -9.74
CA ASP A 76 -6.40 -13.90 -10.97
C ASP A 76 -7.01 -12.92 -11.99
N SER A 77 -6.52 -12.98 -13.23
CA SER A 77 -6.69 -11.95 -14.28
C SER A 77 -8.12 -11.48 -14.53
N LYS A 78 -9.12 -12.34 -14.26
CA LYS A 78 -10.55 -12.05 -14.44
C LYS A 78 -11.09 -10.99 -13.47
N ASN A 79 -10.53 -10.86 -12.27
CA ASN A 79 -11.06 -9.99 -11.22
C ASN A 79 -10.11 -8.84 -10.83
N GLY A 80 -8.95 -8.69 -11.48
CA GLY A 80 -7.95 -7.68 -11.10
C GLY A 80 -8.49 -6.24 -11.05
N GLN A 81 -9.32 -5.84 -12.01
CA GLN A 81 -9.95 -4.51 -12.03
C GLN A 81 -10.89 -4.28 -10.83
N LYS A 82 -11.62 -5.33 -10.44
CA LYS A 82 -12.52 -5.27 -9.28
C LYS A 82 -11.73 -5.08 -7.99
N THR A 83 -10.56 -5.72 -7.87
CA THR A 83 -9.64 -5.54 -6.74
C THR A 83 -9.11 -4.11 -6.65
N VAL A 84 -8.76 -3.46 -7.77
CA VAL A 84 -8.35 -2.05 -7.80
C VAL A 84 -9.45 -1.15 -7.21
N VAL A 85 -10.70 -1.31 -7.68
CA VAL A 85 -11.83 -0.52 -7.21
C VAL A 85 -12.09 -0.76 -5.72
N ILE A 86 -12.17 -2.03 -5.29
CA ILE A 86 -12.42 -2.36 -3.88
C ILE A 86 -11.33 -1.78 -2.98
N ASN A 87 -10.06 -1.97 -3.33
CA ASN A 87 -8.95 -1.45 -2.53
C ASN A 87 -8.99 0.07 -2.44
N SER A 88 -9.29 0.77 -3.53
CA SER A 88 -9.41 2.23 -3.51
C SER A 88 -10.53 2.73 -2.60
N VAL A 89 -11.70 2.08 -2.63
CA VAL A 89 -12.82 2.41 -1.74
C VAL A 89 -12.46 2.15 -0.28
N VAL A 90 -11.87 0.99 0.02
CA VAL A 90 -11.41 0.65 1.38
C VAL A 90 -10.39 1.66 1.87
N THR A 91 -9.41 2.04 1.05
CA THR A 91 -8.42 3.07 1.40
C THR A 91 -9.10 4.41 1.66
N GLY A 92 -10.04 4.84 0.82
CA GLY A 92 -10.80 6.07 1.03
C GLY A 92 -11.55 6.07 2.38
N ILE A 93 -12.22 4.97 2.73
CA ILE A 93 -12.94 4.82 4.00
C ILE A 93 -11.96 4.92 5.17
N VAL A 94 -10.86 4.19 5.13
CA VAL A 94 -9.85 4.17 6.19
C VAL A 94 -9.28 5.58 6.41
N VAL A 95 -8.92 6.28 5.33
CA VAL A 95 -8.40 7.66 5.41
C VAL A 95 -9.45 8.60 6.01
N ALA A 96 -10.69 8.54 5.54
CA ALA A 96 -11.77 9.39 6.07
C ALA A 96 -12.01 9.15 7.57
N VAL A 97 -12.03 7.89 8.01
CA VAL A 97 -12.20 7.52 9.42
C VAL A 97 -11.04 8.04 10.26
N ILE A 98 -9.79 7.80 9.84
CA ILE A 98 -8.60 8.24 10.56
C ILE A 98 -8.60 9.76 10.71
N VAL A 99 -8.76 10.50 9.61
CA VAL A 99 -8.73 11.96 9.61
C VAL A 99 -9.86 12.55 10.45
N THR A 100 -11.08 12.02 10.33
CA THR A 100 -12.23 12.50 11.11
C THR A 100 -12.06 12.22 12.60
N ALA A 101 -11.55 11.04 12.96
CA ALA A 101 -11.32 10.66 14.35
C ALA A 101 -10.26 11.55 15.01
N PHE A 102 -9.10 11.72 14.37
CA PHE A 102 -8.04 12.56 14.92
C PHE A 102 -8.41 14.04 14.98
N ASN A 103 -9.11 14.56 13.97
CA ASN A 103 -9.61 15.94 14.01
C ASN A 103 -10.62 16.15 15.15
N SER A 104 -11.51 15.18 15.40
CA SER A 104 -12.45 15.21 16.53
C SER A 104 -11.74 15.27 17.88
N ILE A 105 -10.65 14.53 18.03
CA ILE A 105 -9.84 14.53 19.26
C ILE A 105 -9.10 15.87 19.43
N ASN A 106 -8.52 16.41 18.35
CA ASN A 106 -7.67 17.59 18.43
C ASN A 106 -8.44 18.91 18.57
N TYR A 107 -9.57 19.05 17.88
CA TYR A 107 -10.35 20.29 17.88
C TYR A 107 -11.53 20.25 18.85
N GLY A 108 -11.99 19.07 19.22
CA GLY A 108 -13.24 18.85 19.95
C GLY A 108 -14.46 18.94 19.03
N LEU A 109 -15.45 18.08 19.25
CA LEU A 109 -16.63 17.96 18.40
C LEU A 109 -17.41 19.28 18.28
N GLU A 110 -17.47 20.05 19.38
CA GLU A 110 -18.15 21.35 19.45
C GLU A 110 -17.56 22.39 18.49
N LYS A 111 -16.26 22.29 18.17
CA LYS A 111 -15.57 23.22 17.26
C LYS A 111 -15.55 22.73 15.80
N MET A 112 -15.94 21.48 15.56
CA MET A 112 -16.03 20.93 14.21
C MET A 112 -17.34 21.27 13.50
N GLY A 113 -18.27 21.95 14.16
CA GLY A 113 -19.59 22.27 13.61
C GLY A 113 -20.61 21.15 13.82
N ASP A 114 -21.79 21.29 13.21
CA ASP A 114 -22.86 20.31 13.33
C ASP A 114 -22.52 19.01 12.56
N ALA A 115 -23.21 17.91 12.90
CA ALA A 115 -23.01 16.59 12.33
C ALA A 115 -23.05 16.59 10.79
N ALA A 116 -23.91 17.41 10.18
CA ALA A 116 -23.98 17.56 8.74
C ALA A 116 -22.67 18.10 8.14
N PHE A 117 -22.03 19.07 8.78
CA PHE A 117 -20.77 19.64 8.31
C PHE A 117 -19.62 18.63 8.42
N ILE A 118 -19.56 17.90 9.54
CA ILE A 118 -18.58 16.81 9.75
C ILE A 118 -18.76 15.73 8.67
N ALA A 119 -20.00 15.33 8.39
CA ALA A 119 -20.30 14.33 7.37
C ALA A 119 -19.85 14.78 5.97
N VAL A 120 -20.04 16.05 5.61
CA VAL A 120 -19.57 16.61 4.33
C VAL A 120 -18.05 16.58 4.23
N ILE A 121 -17.32 16.98 5.27
CA ILE A 121 -15.85 16.91 5.28
C ILE A 121 -15.37 15.47 5.17
N ALA A 122 -15.99 14.54 5.90
CA ALA A 122 -15.65 13.12 5.82
C ALA A 122 -15.91 12.56 4.42
N ALA A 123 -17.01 12.94 3.76
CA ALA A 123 -17.33 12.52 2.40
C ALA A 123 -16.33 13.06 1.36
N ILE A 124 -15.92 14.33 1.49
CA ILE A 124 -14.88 14.92 0.63
C ILE A 124 -13.54 14.20 0.85
N THR A 125 -13.17 13.95 2.10
CA THR A 125 -11.94 13.24 2.47
C THR A 125 -11.94 11.81 1.91
N PHE A 126 -13.06 11.11 2.02
CA PHE A 126 -13.28 9.80 1.42
C PHE A 126 -13.09 9.85 -0.10
N ALA A 127 -13.76 10.79 -0.78
CA ALA A 127 -13.71 10.92 -2.22
C ALA A 127 -12.27 11.19 -2.71
N CYS A 128 -11.55 12.10 -2.06
CA CYS A 128 -10.16 12.39 -2.37
C CYS A 128 -9.25 11.17 -2.13
N GLY A 129 -9.39 10.50 -0.97
CA GLY A 129 -8.60 9.31 -0.64
C GLY A 129 -8.86 8.14 -1.61
N ALA A 130 -10.12 7.93 -1.99
CA ALA A 130 -10.52 6.92 -2.97
C ALA A 130 -9.99 7.25 -4.37
N LEU A 131 -10.09 8.51 -4.82
CA LEU A 131 -9.58 8.93 -6.12
C LEU A 131 -8.06 8.77 -6.24
N VAL A 132 -7.30 9.27 -5.25
CA VAL A 132 -5.83 9.18 -5.27
C VAL A 132 -5.37 7.73 -5.23
N SER A 133 -5.97 6.91 -4.36
CA SER A 133 -5.63 5.48 -4.29
C SER A 133 -6.06 4.71 -5.53
N PHE A 134 -7.20 5.04 -6.15
CA PHE A 134 -7.63 4.45 -7.41
C PHE A 134 -6.61 4.70 -8.52
N VAL A 135 -6.16 5.95 -8.68
CA VAL A 135 -5.13 6.30 -9.68
C VAL A 135 -3.85 5.50 -9.44
N ALA A 136 -3.39 5.40 -8.19
CA ALA A 136 -2.19 4.66 -7.84
C ALA A 136 -2.33 3.14 -8.11
N PHE A 137 -3.44 2.53 -7.69
CA PHE A 137 -3.69 1.10 -7.91
C PHE A 137 -3.93 0.76 -9.37
N GLU A 138 -4.63 1.62 -10.12
CA GLU A 138 -4.84 1.47 -11.55
C GLU A 138 -3.51 1.50 -12.31
N PHE A 139 -2.64 2.46 -11.98
CA PHE A 139 -1.30 2.51 -12.55
C PHE A 139 -0.51 1.22 -12.30
N LEU A 140 -0.53 0.71 -11.06
CA LEU A 140 0.11 -0.56 -10.71
C LEU A 140 -0.51 -1.74 -11.47
N TYR A 141 -1.84 -1.77 -11.63
CA TYR A 141 -2.55 -2.82 -12.36
C TYR A 141 -2.15 -2.86 -13.83
N LEU A 142 -2.08 -1.70 -14.49
CA LEU A 142 -1.68 -1.62 -15.90
C LEU A 142 -0.26 -2.13 -16.13
N ILE A 143 0.69 -1.75 -15.26
CA ILE A 143 2.07 -2.24 -15.36
C ILE A 143 2.14 -3.74 -15.08
N ASN A 144 1.44 -4.23 -14.04
CA ASN A 144 1.42 -5.66 -13.72
C ASN A 144 0.83 -6.46 -14.90
N LYS A 145 -0.33 -6.06 -15.42
CA LYS A 145 -0.99 -6.71 -16.56
C LYS A 145 -0.11 -6.75 -17.81
N LYS A 146 0.59 -5.65 -18.13
CA LYS A 146 1.53 -5.61 -19.25
C LYS A 146 2.65 -6.63 -19.07
N ARG A 147 3.16 -6.76 -17.84
CA ARG A 147 4.28 -7.66 -17.55
C ARG A 147 3.85 -9.13 -17.52
N GLN A 148 2.67 -9.44 -16.97
CA GLN A 148 2.06 -10.78 -17.05
C GLN A 148 1.91 -11.22 -18.51
N LYS A 149 1.32 -10.37 -19.36
CA LYS A 149 1.16 -10.69 -20.79
C LYS A 149 2.50 -10.98 -21.49
N GLN A 150 3.55 -10.21 -21.19
CA GLN A 150 4.87 -10.44 -21.77
C GLN A 150 5.50 -11.76 -21.32
N ILE A 151 5.16 -12.23 -20.12
CA ILE A 151 5.61 -13.53 -19.61
C ILE A 151 4.83 -14.63 -20.33
N ASP A 152 3.51 -14.52 -20.40
CA ASP A 152 2.64 -15.49 -21.08
C ASP A 152 3.00 -15.64 -22.57
N ASP A 153 3.20 -14.52 -23.28
CA ASP A 153 3.59 -14.52 -24.70
C ASP A 153 4.96 -15.18 -24.90
N LYS A 154 5.89 -15.06 -23.93
CA LYS A 154 7.22 -15.68 -24.04
C LYS A 154 7.15 -17.21 -23.91
N TYR A 155 6.28 -17.72 -23.04
CA TYR A 155 6.11 -19.17 -22.85
C TYR A 155 5.30 -19.80 -24.00
N ASN A 156 4.22 -19.16 -24.45
CA ASN A 156 3.42 -19.69 -25.55
C ASN A 156 4.19 -19.73 -26.88
N ASN A 157 5.10 -18.78 -27.14
CA ASN A 157 5.95 -18.80 -28.34
C ASN A 157 7.18 -19.71 -28.23
N SER A 158 7.46 -20.30 -27.06
CA SER A 158 8.57 -21.26 -26.90
C SER A 158 8.13 -22.72 -27.01
N ASP A 159 6.83 -22.97 -27.03
CA ASP A 159 6.23 -24.31 -27.15
C ASP A 159 5.79 -24.65 -28.60
N ASP A 160 5.97 -23.71 -29.55
CA ASP A 160 5.83 -23.86 -31.02
C ASP A 160 7.21 -23.83 -31.70
#